data_AF-A0A962F301-F1
#
_entry.id   AF-A0A962F301-F1
#
_cell.length_a   1.000
_cell.length_b   1.000
_cell.length_c   1.000
_cell.angle_alpha   90.00
_cell.angle_beta   90.00
_cell.angle_gamma   90.00
#
_symmetry.space_group_name_H-M   'P 1'
#
loop_
_entity.id
_entity.type
_entity.pdbx_description
1 polymer ?
#
loop_
_entity_poly.entity_id
_entity_poly.type
_entity_poly.pdbx_seq_one_letter_code
_entity_poly.pdbx_strand_id
1 'polypeptide(L)'
;MIASLRDWIGARLSRQLFFVLGATLTVLSLAFLALFVGYYGGRLVDERARTSAEINDMLQVALENAMLKRDIAGLQDIVRRLGKRKSVKRVMILNTSGRVRFASDDAQLGRHYNLSGDDFCPGCDMTKGGTKASTFTQDPVQGSILRSVNAVSNRTACKQCHGDASVHPVNGILVVDYDAGEIKSDALKMGLAMTGAGVLVLLAGTGAIGWVLQRSVLKPIGDLRSASIALARGRFDSDIKIEGHDELAELGATFRMASEKLEAHQTQLAEREHFLQSLIDAVPDGIRVIGPDYRVLKVNEAFCAQVGLTRDEVLSRPCYASSHQRNEPCAPTLVTCPLHEIMNGSRALTCKHTHKHS
;
A
#
# COMPACT_ATOMS: atom_id res chain seq x y z
N MET A 1 11.91 -19.56 4.57
CA MET A 1 10.97 -18.48 4.98
C MET A 1 10.61 -17.53 3.84
N ILE A 2 11.58 -16.99 3.07
CA ILE A 2 11.28 -16.02 2.00
C ILE A 2 10.54 -16.66 0.80
N ALA A 3 10.90 -17.89 0.41
CA ALA A 3 10.23 -18.62 -0.68
C ALA A 3 8.76 -18.96 -0.36
N SER A 4 8.50 -19.49 0.84
CA SER A 4 7.12 -19.81 1.27
C SER A 4 6.23 -18.57 1.40
N LEU A 5 6.82 -17.41 1.75
CA LEU A 5 6.09 -16.15 1.82
C LEU A 5 5.72 -15.65 0.40
N ARG A 6 6.66 -15.75 -0.55
CA ARG A 6 6.42 -15.34 -1.94
C ARG A 6 5.34 -16.20 -2.60
N ASP A 7 5.35 -17.51 -2.36
CA ASP A 7 4.36 -18.43 -2.91
C ASP A 7 2.97 -18.21 -2.28
N TRP A 8 2.91 -17.89 -0.99
CA TRP A 8 1.66 -17.56 -0.30
C TRP A 8 1.05 -16.21 -0.72
N ILE A 9 1.91 -15.21 -1.01
CA ILE A 9 1.51 -13.90 -1.53
C ILE A 9 1.03 -14.03 -2.98
N GLY A 10 1.72 -14.82 -3.82
CA GLY A 10 1.37 -15.04 -5.22
C GLY A 10 0.11 -15.89 -5.43
N ALA A 11 -0.33 -16.65 -4.42
CA ALA A 11 -1.49 -17.53 -4.53
C ALA A 11 -2.84 -16.81 -4.71
N ARG A 12 -2.94 -15.51 -4.35
CA ARG A 12 -4.14 -14.69 -4.55
C ARG A 12 -3.75 -13.26 -4.90
N LEU A 13 -4.32 -12.75 -6.00
CA LEU A 13 -4.12 -11.37 -6.46
C LEU A 13 -4.36 -10.33 -5.36
N SER A 14 -5.35 -10.57 -4.49
CA SER A 14 -5.63 -9.71 -3.34
C SER A 14 -4.43 -9.58 -2.41
N ARG A 15 -3.82 -10.71 -2.00
CA ARG A 15 -2.66 -10.70 -1.09
C ARG A 15 -1.48 -10.00 -1.73
N GLN A 16 -1.25 -10.23 -3.01
CA GLN A 16 -0.18 -9.57 -3.75
C GLN A 16 -0.35 -8.05 -3.78
N LEU A 17 -1.55 -7.55 -4.11
CA LEU A 17 -1.83 -6.11 -4.14
C LEU A 17 -1.68 -5.46 -2.76
N PHE A 18 -2.25 -6.09 -1.71
CA PHE A 18 -2.12 -5.60 -0.33
C PHE A 18 -0.66 -5.51 0.13
N PHE A 19 0.16 -6.54 -0.16
CA PHE A 19 1.57 -6.54 0.20
C PHE A 19 2.37 -5.50 -0.56
N VAL A 20 2.15 -5.36 -1.88
CA VAL A 20 2.87 -4.37 -2.70
C VAL A 20 2.54 -2.95 -2.24
N LEU A 21 1.26 -2.63 -2.04
CA LEU A 21 0.82 -1.31 -1.55
C LEU A 21 1.33 -1.00 -0.14
N GLY A 22 1.25 -1.98 0.78
CA GLY A 22 1.79 -1.83 2.13
C GLY A 22 3.31 -1.62 2.13
N ALA A 23 4.03 -2.36 1.29
CA ALA A 23 5.48 -2.22 1.16
C ALA A 23 5.89 -0.86 0.58
N THR A 24 5.24 -0.38 -0.49
CA THR A 24 5.52 0.95 -1.06
C THR A 24 5.21 2.07 -0.08
N LEU A 25 4.08 2.02 0.63
CA LEU A 25 3.76 2.99 1.68
C LEU A 25 4.78 2.99 2.82
N THR A 26 5.27 1.81 3.22
CA THR A 26 6.30 1.69 4.25
C THR A 26 7.63 2.29 3.79
N VAL A 27 8.06 2.01 2.57
CA VAL A 27 9.29 2.59 2.00
C VAL A 27 9.18 4.11 1.89
N LEU A 28 8.06 4.63 1.39
CA LEU A 28 7.81 6.08 1.30
C LEU A 28 7.78 6.73 2.68
N SER A 29 7.13 6.10 3.67
CA SER A 29 7.08 6.59 5.05
C SER A 29 8.45 6.62 5.70
N LEU A 30 9.27 5.58 5.52
CA LEU A 30 10.65 5.54 6.02
C LEU A 30 11.54 6.59 5.34
N ALA A 31 11.39 6.78 4.03
CA ALA A 31 12.12 7.82 3.29
C ALA A 31 11.73 9.23 3.77
N PHE A 32 10.43 9.48 3.95
CA PHE A 32 9.93 10.74 4.50
C PHE A 32 10.45 10.97 5.92
N LEU A 33 10.42 9.95 6.78
CA LEU A 33 10.95 10.03 8.14
C LEU A 33 12.45 10.36 8.14
N ALA A 34 13.24 9.70 7.28
CA ALA A 34 14.67 9.97 7.16
C ALA A 34 14.96 11.40 6.67
N LEU A 35 14.26 11.86 5.63
CA LEU A 35 14.36 13.24 5.13
C LEU A 35 13.95 14.25 6.20
N PHE A 36 12.84 13.98 6.89
CA PHE A 36 12.33 14.84 7.93
C PHE A 36 13.30 14.95 9.09
N VAL A 37 13.80 13.82 9.63
CA VAL A 37 14.79 13.81 10.71
C VAL A 37 16.07 14.53 10.29
N GLY A 38 16.55 14.32 9.06
CA GLY A 38 17.72 15.03 8.52
C GLY A 38 17.50 16.54 8.44
N TYR A 39 16.36 16.97 7.87
CA TYR A 39 16.02 18.38 7.69
C TYR A 39 15.77 19.10 9.03
N TYR A 40 14.98 18.49 9.91
CA TYR A 40 14.61 19.06 11.21
C TYR A 40 15.78 19.04 12.19
N GLY A 41 16.61 18.00 12.15
CA GLY A 41 17.85 17.91 12.93
C GLY A 41 18.83 19.03 12.61
N GLY A 42 19.05 19.33 11.32
CA GLY A 42 19.90 20.45 10.90
C GLY A 42 19.37 21.82 11.35
N ARG A 43 18.05 22.03 11.20
CA ARG A 43 17.37 23.27 11.61
C ARG A 43 17.48 23.56 13.12
N LEU A 44 17.34 22.55 13.97
CA LEU A 44 17.32 22.72 15.44
C LEU A 44 18.66 23.24 15.99
N VAL A 45 19.77 22.82 15.37
CA VAL A 45 21.13 23.26 15.71
C VAL A 45 21.34 24.72 15.33
N ASP A 46 20.94 25.09 14.10
CA ASP A 46 21.10 26.44 13.58
C ASP A 46 20.22 27.48 14.29
N GLU A 47 18.97 27.10 14.60
CA GLU A 47 18.01 28.01 15.23
C GLU A 47 18.42 28.36 16.67
N ARG A 48 18.87 27.36 17.44
CA ARG A 48 19.45 27.58 18.79
C ARG A 48 20.75 28.38 18.73
N ALA A 49 21.61 28.13 17.74
CA ALA A 49 22.86 28.88 17.58
C ALA A 49 22.61 30.38 17.30
N ARG A 50 21.58 30.72 16.53
CA ARG A 50 21.19 32.13 16.27
C ARG A 50 20.64 32.82 17.51
N THR A 51 19.75 32.17 18.26
CA THR A 51 19.25 32.74 19.53
C THR A 51 20.37 32.94 20.54
N SER A 52 21.35 32.03 20.61
CA SER A 52 22.55 32.21 21.43
C SER A 52 23.40 33.39 20.96
N ALA A 53 23.50 33.65 19.65
CA ALA A 53 24.25 34.77 19.10
C ALA A 53 23.67 36.15 19.51
N GLU A 54 22.34 36.30 19.52
CA GLU A 54 21.69 37.53 19.98
C GLU A 54 21.94 37.81 21.47
N ILE A 55 21.86 36.76 22.31
CA ILE A 55 22.18 36.87 23.74
C ILE A 55 23.66 37.26 23.90
N ASN A 56 24.56 36.65 23.15
CA ASN A 56 25.99 36.97 23.20
C ASN A 56 26.29 38.43 22.83
N ASP A 57 25.55 39.01 21.89
CA ASP A 57 25.72 40.42 21.52
C ASP A 57 25.30 41.36 22.64
N MET A 58 24.15 41.09 23.28
CA MET A 58 23.72 41.85 24.46
C MET A 58 24.71 41.72 25.62
N LEU A 59 25.22 40.50 25.84
CA LEU A 59 26.23 40.24 26.87
C LEU A 59 27.53 40.97 26.58
N GLN A 60 28.00 40.93 25.34
CA GLN A 60 29.20 41.64 24.93
C GLN A 60 29.07 43.14 25.21
N VAL A 61 27.94 43.76 24.88
CA VAL A 61 27.70 45.19 25.18
C VAL A 61 27.71 45.47 26.69
N ALA A 62 27.10 44.60 27.50
CA ALA A 62 27.11 44.75 28.96
C ALA A 62 28.53 44.60 29.55
N LEU A 63 29.30 43.62 29.08
CA LEU A 63 30.68 43.39 29.50
C LEU A 63 31.59 44.54 29.06
N GLU A 64 31.46 45.03 27.83
CA GLU A 64 32.20 46.21 27.32
C GLU A 64 31.94 47.43 28.22
N ASN A 65 30.67 47.70 28.57
CA ASN A 65 30.31 48.80 29.45
C ASN A 65 30.87 48.66 30.88
N ALA A 66 30.84 47.47 31.46
CA ALA A 66 31.41 47.22 32.78
C ALA A 66 32.95 47.39 32.78
N MET A 67 33.62 46.92 31.73
CA MET A 67 35.08 47.06 31.57
C MET A 67 35.50 48.52 31.38
N LEU A 68 34.77 49.30 30.56
CA LEU A 68 35.05 50.72 30.37
C LEU A 68 34.88 51.54 31.66
N LYS A 69 33.90 51.16 32.50
CA LYS A 69 33.71 51.75 33.83
C LYS A 69 34.68 51.20 34.89
N ARG A 70 35.53 50.23 34.54
CA ARG A 70 36.44 49.51 35.46
C ARG A 70 35.70 48.85 36.63
N ASP A 71 34.44 48.47 36.41
CA ASP A 71 33.58 47.84 37.42
C ASP A 71 33.78 46.31 37.43
N ILE A 72 34.93 45.89 37.95
CA ILE A 72 35.32 44.47 38.01
C ILE A 72 34.37 43.69 38.94
N ALA A 73 33.90 44.32 40.02
CA ALA A 73 32.96 43.71 40.95
C ALA A 73 31.58 43.50 40.30
N GLY A 74 31.07 44.50 39.59
CA GLY A 74 29.83 44.40 38.81
C GLY A 74 29.93 43.35 37.69
N LEU A 75 31.09 43.23 37.04
CA LEU A 75 31.33 42.19 36.04
C LEU A 75 31.14 40.77 36.61
N GLN A 76 31.70 40.50 37.80
CA GLN A 76 31.55 39.21 38.48
C GLN A 76 30.08 38.96 38.87
N ASP A 77 29.33 39.98 39.30
CA ASP A 77 27.90 39.86 39.59
C ASP A 77 27.07 39.54 38.34
N ILE A 78 27.35 40.20 37.20
CA ILE A 78 26.70 39.92 35.91
C ILE A 78 26.91 38.45 35.52
N VAL A 79 28.15 37.98 35.58
CA VAL A 79 28.50 36.59 35.23
C VAL A 79 27.80 35.59 36.16
N ARG A 80 27.76 35.83 37.47
CA ARG A 80 27.06 34.97 38.45
C ARG A 80 25.55 34.96 38.24
N ARG A 81 24.91 36.12 38.03
CA ARG A 81 23.45 36.20 37.76
C ARG A 81 23.08 35.49 36.47
N LEU A 82 23.94 35.58 35.46
CA LEU A 82 23.70 34.93 34.18
C LEU A 82 23.77 33.40 34.29
N GLY A 83 24.72 32.87 35.06
CA GLY A 83 24.80 31.44 35.34
C GLY A 83 23.69 30.89 36.25
N LYS A 84 22.83 31.74 36.84
CA LYS A 84 21.63 31.31 37.58
C LYS A 84 20.39 31.17 36.69
N ARG A 85 20.45 31.54 35.41
CA ARG A 85 19.32 31.37 34.48
C ARG A 85 19.12 29.90 34.13
N LYS A 86 17.86 29.45 34.06
CA LYS A 86 17.50 28.03 33.82
C LYS A 86 18.21 27.38 32.61
N SER A 87 18.40 28.12 31.52
CA SER A 87 18.98 27.57 30.29
C SER A 87 20.51 27.58 30.24
N VAL A 88 21.18 28.26 31.19
CA VAL A 88 22.64 28.45 31.21
C VAL A 88 23.22 27.66 32.37
N LYS A 89 24.03 26.63 32.09
CA LYS A 89 24.73 25.90 33.14
C LYS A 89 25.91 26.67 33.68
N ARG A 90 26.63 27.39 32.80
CA ARG A 90 27.85 28.10 33.18
C ARG A 90 28.19 29.24 32.24
N VAL A 91 28.80 30.28 32.81
CA VAL A 91 29.39 31.40 32.07
C VAL A 91 30.83 31.58 32.56
N MET A 92 31.77 31.76 31.64
CA MET A 92 33.17 31.99 31.94
C MET A 92 33.76 33.06 31.01
N ILE A 93 34.72 33.81 31.52
CA ILE A 93 35.55 34.71 30.72
C ILE A 93 36.99 34.25 30.90
N LEU A 94 37.62 33.86 29.80
CA LEU A 94 38.99 33.39 29.76
C LEU A 94 39.88 34.51 29.23
N ASN A 95 41.13 34.53 29.67
CA ASN A 95 42.14 35.34 29.00
C ASN A 95 42.58 34.67 27.68
N THR A 96 43.40 35.36 26.90
CA THR A 96 43.93 34.85 25.62
C THR A 96 44.80 33.60 25.74
N SER A 97 45.30 33.27 26.94
CA SER A 97 45.99 32.01 27.21
C SER A 97 45.03 30.84 27.49
N GLY A 98 43.73 31.08 27.72
CA GLY A 98 42.77 30.05 28.09
C GLY A 98 42.62 29.83 29.61
N ARG A 99 43.14 30.73 30.44
CA ARG A 99 42.90 30.71 31.90
C ARG A 99 41.62 31.45 32.25
N VAL A 100 40.74 30.81 33.01
CA VAL A 100 39.48 31.39 33.50
C VAL A 100 39.76 32.52 34.49
N ARG A 101 39.29 33.73 34.19
CA ARG A 101 39.44 34.94 35.01
C ARG A 101 38.15 35.29 35.75
N PHE A 102 37.01 35.09 35.11
CA PHE A 102 35.69 35.27 35.71
C PHE A 102 34.85 34.04 35.40
N ALA A 103 34.04 33.61 36.37
CA ALA A 103 33.18 32.44 36.22
C ALA A 103 31.92 32.62 37.04
N SER A 104 30.82 32.02 36.57
CA SER A 104 29.56 31.98 37.32
C SER A 104 29.61 31.01 38.50
N ASP A 105 30.54 30.05 38.43
CA ASP A 105 30.85 29.05 39.43
C ASP A 105 32.31 29.22 39.85
N ASP A 106 32.53 29.54 41.11
CA ASP A 106 33.86 29.86 41.66
C ASP A 106 34.83 28.68 41.55
N ALA A 107 34.32 27.44 41.48
CA ALA A 107 35.16 26.24 41.30
C ALA A 107 35.91 26.20 39.96
N GLN A 108 35.54 27.05 38.99
CA GLN A 108 36.22 27.12 37.70
C GLN A 108 37.30 28.22 37.63
N LEU A 109 37.37 29.12 38.62
CA LEU A 109 38.34 30.21 38.60
C LEU A 109 39.77 29.67 38.58
N GLY A 110 40.60 30.21 37.70
CA GLY A 110 41.99 29.80 37.54
C GLY A 110 42.22 28.51 36.75
N ARG A 111 41.16 27.78 36.38
CA ARG A 111 41.26 26.62 35.48
C ARG A 111 41.80 27.04 34.11
N HIS A 112 42.54 26.16 33.45
CA HIS A 112 43.13 26.40 32.15
C HIS A 112 42.53 25.47 31.10
N TYR A 113 42.17 26.02 29.95
CA TYR A 113 41.63 25.32 28.79
C TYR A 113 42.57 25.47 27.60
N ASN A 114 42.76 24.39 26.85
CA ASN A 114 43.51 24.44 25.60
C ASN A 114 42.60 25.02 24.50
N LEU A 115 42.89 26.25 24.09
CA LEU A 115 42.10 26.98 23.08
C LEU A 115 42.40 26.54 21.64
N SER A 116 43.50 25.83 21.41
CA SER A 116 43.92 25.34 20.09
C SER A 116 43.58 23.88 19.84
N GLY A 117 42.95 23.21 20.81
CA GLY A 117 42.51 21.81 20.69
C GLY A 117 41.08 21.71 20.18
N ASP A 118 40.81 20.65 19.40
CA ASP A 118 39.48 20.34 18.88
C ASP A 118 38.43 20.12 19.99
N ASP A 119 38.86 19.75 21.20
CA ASP A 119 37.96 19.49 22.34
C ASP A 119 37.23 20.76 22.84
N PHE A 120 37.83 21.95 22.69
CA PHE A 120 37.25 23.19 23.20
C PHE A 120 36.30 23.84 22.20
N CYS A 121 36.72 23.96 20.94
CA CYS A 121 35.92 24.47 19.83
C CYS A 121 36.49 23.96 18.49
N PRO A 122 35.95 22.87 17.92
CA PRO A 122 36.45 22.32 16.67
C PRO A 122 36.40 23.36 15.53
N GLY A 123 37.53 23.59 14.87
CA GLY A 123 37.63 24.49 13.71
C GLY A 123 37.53 26.00 14.02
N CYS A 124 37.60 26.39 15.30
CA CYS A 124 37.48 27.79 15.69
C CYS A 124 38.84 28.45 15.90
N ASP A 125 39.08 29.59 15.25
CA ASP A 125 40.28 30.39 15.45
C ASP A 125 40.05 31.47 16.52
N MET A 126 40.37 31.13 17.78
CA MET A 126 40.22 32.05 18.92
C MET A 126 41.24 33.19 18.96
N THR A 127 42.21 33.21 18.04
CA THR A 127 43.19 34.30 17.93
C THR A 127 42.66 35.49 17.12
N LYS A 128 41.59 35.27 16.34
CA LYS A 128 40.91 36.31 15.58
C LYS A 128 39.77 36.91 16.40
N GLY A 129 39.80 38.23 16.56
CA GLY A 129 38.70 38.97 17.20
C GLY A 129 37.41 38.82 16.40
N GLY A 130 36.31 38.54 17.11
CA GLY A 130 34.98 38.42 16.51
C GLY A 130 34.61 37.00 16.10
N THR A 131 35.49 36.01 16.34
CA THR A 131 35.15 34.60 16.15
C THR A 131 34.02 34.23 17.11
N LYS A 132 32.86 33.88 16.56
CA LYS A 132 31.69 33.38 17.28
C LYS A 132 31.37 31.98 16.78
N ALA A 133 31.24 31.02 17.68
CA ALA A 133 30.89 29.65 17.33
C ALA A 133 30.06 29.02 18.45
N SER A 134 29.15 28.13 18.07
CA SER A 134 28.36 27.32 18.98
C SER A 134 28.57 25.86 18.59
N THR A 135 29.04 25.05 19.53
CA THR A 135 29.34 23.63 19.28
C THR A 135 28.75 22.74 20.37
N PHE A 136 28.28 21.57 19.97
CA PHE A 136 27.88 20.54 20.92
C PHE A 136 29.12 19.78 21.38
N THR A 137 29.38 19.77 22.69
CA THR A 137 30.52 19.07 23.28
C THR A 137 30.08 18.30 24.52
N GLN A 138 30.90 17.33 24.94
CA GLN A 138 30.73 16.63 26.21
C GLN A 138 31.62 17.28 27.27
N ASP A 139 31.00 17.84 28.29
CA ASP A 139 31.72 18.26 29.49
C ASP A 139 31.83 17.07 30.47
N PRO A 140 33.02 16.76 31.02
CA PRO A 140 33.22 15.64 31.94
C PRO A 140 32.39 15.71 33.23
N VAL A 141 31.97 16.91 33.64
CA VAL A 141 31.24 17.16 34.88
C VAL A 141 29.76 17.38 34.62
N GLN A 142 29.41 18.03 33.50
CA GLN A 142 28.05 18.49 33.23
C GLN A 142 27.31 17.71 32.13
N GLY A 143 27.96 16.73 31.50
CA GLY A 143 27.40 15.91 30.44
C GLY A 143 27.35 16.64 29.09
N SER A 144 26.34 16.34 28.26
CA SER A 144 26.19 17.03 26.97
C SER A 144 25.81 18.50 27.18
N ILE A 145 26.59 19.41 26.60
CA ILE A 145 26.36 20.86 26.62
C ILE A 145 26.45 21.45 25.21
N LEU A 146 25.77 22.57 25.01
CA LEU A 146 25.98 23.43 23.84
C LEU A 146 26.89 24.57 24.30
N ARG A 147 28.16 24.53 23.92
CA ARG A 147 29.15 25.55 24.25
C ARG A 147 29.13 26.64 23.20
N SER A 148 28.87 27.86 23.63
CA SER A 148 28.99 29.06 22.81
C SER A 148 30.26 29.81 23.20
N VAL A 149 31.10 30.11 22.22
CA VAL A 149 32.33 30.89 22.40
C VAL A 149 32.27 32.18 21.60
N ASN A 150 32.76 33.27 22.18
CA ASN A 150 32.89 34.57 21.53
C ASN A 150 34.25 35.19 21.90
N ALA A 151 35.13 35.32 20.90
CA ALA A 151 36.41 36.01 21.05
C ALA A 151 36.17 37.53 20.99
N VAL A 152 36.28 38.20 22.14
CA VAL A 152 35.98 39.63 22.26
C VAL A 152 37.08 40.45 21.58
N SER A 153 36.74 41.09 20.46
CA SER A 153 37.67 41.92 19.69
C SER A 153 38.14 43.14 20.49
N ASN A 154 39.42 43.48 20.34
CA ASN A 154 39.96 44.74 20.85
C ASN A 154 39.51 45.91 19.96
N ARG A 155 38.57 46.71 20.46
CA ARG A 155 38.04 47.91 19.77
C ARG A 155 38.80 49.17 20.20
N THR A 156 38.62 50.28 19.47
CA THR A 156 39.25 51.57 19.78
C THR A 156 39.05 52.02 21.22
N ALA A 157 37.86 51.79 21.79
CA ALA A 157 37.55 52.12 23.19
C ALA A 157 38.36 51.30 24.21
N CYS A 158 38.82 50.10 23.85
CA CYS A 158 39.58 49.19 24.72
C CYS A 158 41.08 49.49 24.72
N LYS A 159 41.58 50.21 23.72
CA LYS A 159 43.01 50.47 23.49
C LYS A 159 43.73 51.08 24.70
N GLN A 160 43.03 51.92 25.48
CA GLN A 160 43.59 52.57 26.67
C GLN A 160 44.01 51.61 27.77
N CYS A 161 43.41 50.40 27.84
CA CYS A 161 43.70 49.41 28.88
C CYS A 161 44.29 48.11 28.34
N HIS A 162 43.95 47.72 27.10
CA HIS A 162 44.37 46.46 26.50
C HIS A 162 45.45 46.60 25.42
N GLY A 163 45.92 47.83 25.14
CA GLY A 163 46.93 48.09 24.12
C GLY A 163 46.38 48.08 22.70
N ASP A 164 47.27 48.19 21.71
CA ASP A 164 46.87 48.29 20.31
C ASP A 164 46.30 46.97 19.77
N ALA A 165 45.20 47.05 19.01
CA ALA A 165 44.55 45.89 18.42
C ALA A 165 45.42 45.14 17.40
N SER A 166 46.43 45.79 16.82
CA SER A 166 47.43 45.14 15.95
C SER A 166 48.34 44.16 16.71
N VAL A 167 48.56 44.37 18.00
CA VAL A 167 49.39 43.51 18.87
C VAL A 167 48.53 42.58 19.72
N HIS A 168 47.39 43.07 20.20
CA HIS A 168 46.43 42.32 21.00
C HIS A 168 45.04 42.40 20.36
N PRO A 169 44.74 41.59 19.32
CA PRO A 169 43.47 41.66 18.59
C PRO A 169 42.27 41.14 19.39
N VAL A 170 42.51 40.36 20.44
CA VAL A 170 41.51 39.72 21.30
C VAL A 170 41.79 40.09 22.75
N ASN A 171 40.78 40.58 23.48
CA ASN A 171 40.91 40.94 24.90
C ASN A 171 40.66 39.75 25.83
N GLY A 172 39.82 38.81 25.39
CA GLY A 172 39.43 37.62 26.14
C GLY A 172 38.37 36.83 25.38
N ILE A 173 38.01 35.67 25.93
CA ILE A 173 37.05 34.75 25.32
C ILE A 173 35.89 34.56 26.29
N LEU A 174 34.70 34.95 25.86
CA LEU A 174 33.45 34.68 26.58
C LEU A 174 32.97 33.27 26.20
N VAL A 175 32.69 32.46 27.21
CA VAL A 175 32.17 31.10 27.06
C VAL A 175 30.87 30.98 27.82
N VAL A 176 29.84 30.49 27.15
CA VAL A 176 28.53 30.21 27.74
C VAL A 176 28.17 28.76 27.43
N ASP A 177 28.05 27.93 28.46
CA ASP A 177 27.66 26.53 28.34
C ASP A 177 26.17 26.41 28.66
N TYR A 178 25.38 26.02 27.66
CA TYR A 178 23.94 25.78 27.78
C TYR A 178 23.65 24.29 28.01
N ASP A 179 22.56 23.99 28.72
CA ASP A 179 22.12 22.60 28.92
C ASP A 179 21.62 21.99 27.61
N ALA A 180 22.36 21.02 27.05
CA ALA A 180 21.93 20.28 25.87
C ALA A 180 21.09 19.03 26.20
N GLY A 181 20.96 18.68 27.49
CA GLY A 181 20.14 17.56 27.94
C GLY A 181 18.66 17.79 27.66
N GLU A 182 18.14 18.98 27.99
CA GLU A 182 16.76 19.36 27.70
C GLU A 182 16.49 19.35 26.20
N ILE A 183 17.41 19.88 25.39
CA ILE A 183 17.34 19.92 23.92
C ILE A 183 17.22 18.50 23.33
N LYS A 184 18.06 17.57 23.79
CA LYS A 184 18.01 16.17 23.35
C LYS A 184 16.71 15.49 23.80
N SER A 185 16.23 15.76 25.01
CA SER A 185 15.02 15.14 25.54
C SER A 185 13.74 15.62 24.82
N ASP A 186 13.67 16.91 24.47
CA ASP A 186 12.56 17.47 23.70
C ASP A 186 12.59 16.95 22.25
N ALA A 187 13.77 16.85 21.65
CA ALA A 187 13.96 16.23 20.34
C ALA A 187 13.52 14.75 20.33
N LEU A 188 13.82 13.99 21.39
CA LEU A 188 13.40 12.59 21.52
C LEU A 188 11.88 12.46 21.69
N LYS A 189 11.26 13.27 22.55
CA LYS A 189 9.79 13.26 22.75
C LYS A 189 9.06 13.63 21.47
N MET A 190 9.52 14.66 20.78
CA MET A 190 8.94 15.09 19.51
C MET A 190 9.16 14.04 18.42
N GLY A 191 10.34 13.43 18.36
CA GLY A 191 10.65 12.31 17.46
C GLY A 191 9.75 11.09 17.70
N LEU A 192 9.52 10.71 18.96
CA LEU A 192 8.62 9.62 19.32
C LEU A 192 7.16 9.93 18.96
N ALA A 193 6.69 11.14 19.28
CA ALA A 193 5.34 11.60 18.92
C ALA A 193 5.12 11.58 17.40
N MET A 194 6.11 12.04 16.63
CA MET A 194 6.05 12.01 15.17
C MET A 194 6.12 10.60 14.59
N THR A 195 6.96 9.73 15.15
CA THR A 195 7.01 8.31 14.74
C THR A 195 5.66 7.65 15.00
N GLY A 196 5.05 7.91 16.17
CA GLY A 196 3.71 7.44 16.49
C GLY A 196 2.65 7.95 15.52
N ALA A 197 2.65 9.26 15.20
CA ALA A 197 1.75 9.84 14.22
C ALA A 197 1.94 9.24 12.82
N GLY A 198 3.19 9.02 12.39
CA GLY A 198 3.52 8.41 11.10
C GLY A 198 3.02 6.97 10.99
N VAL A 199 3.21 6.15 12.04
CA VAL A 199 2.68 4.78 12.10
C VAL A 199 1.16 4.77 12.04
N LEU A 200 0.50 5.68 12.75
CA LEU A 200 -0.97 5.78 12.74
C LEU A 200 -1.50 6.13 11.35
N VAL A 201 -0.90 7.11 10.67
CA VAL A 201 -1.25 7.48 9.29
C VAL A 201 -1.00 6.31 8.33
N LEU A 202 0.11 5.58 8.48
CA LEU A 202 0.43 4.44 7.64
C LEU A 202 -0.59 3.30 7.80
N LEU A 203 -0.98 2.98 9.04
CA LEU A 203 -1.99 1.96 9.32
C LEU A 203 -3.37 2.38 8.79
N ALA A 204 -3.77 3.63 9.03
CA ALA A 204 -5.03 4.17 8.54
C ALA A 204 -5.09 4.18 7.00
N GLY A 205 -4.02 4.63 6.34
CA GLY A 205 -3.92 4.66 4.88
C GLY A 205 -3.96 3.27 4.27
N THR A 206 -3.18 2.33 4.80
CA THR A 206 -3.18 0.93 4.31
C THR A 206 -4.53 0.26 4.52
N GLY A 207 -5.17 0.49 5.68
CA GLY A 207 -6.51 -0.01 5.99
C GLY A 207 -7.57 0.57 5.06
N ALA A 208 -7.55 1.89 4.83
CA ALA A 208 -8.49 2.58 3.95
C ALA A 208 -8.37 2.12 2.49
N ILE A 209 -7.15 2.10 1.94
CA ILE A 209 -6.89 1.61 0.58
C ILE A 209 -7.31 0.15 0.45
N GLY A 210 -6.99 -0.67 1.46
CA GLY A 210 -7.39 -2.06 1.50
C GLY A 210 -8.90 -2.27 1.48
N TRP A 211 -9.63 -1.50 2.28
CA TRP A 211 -11.08 -1.52 2.33
C TRP A 211 -11.71 -1.12 0.98
N VAL A 212 -11.21 -0.06 0.35
CA VAL A 212 -11.67 0.38 -0.98
C VAL A 212 -11.38 -0.68 -2.03
N LEU A 213 -10.15 -1.20 -2.10
CA LEU A 213 -9.77 -2.22 -3.09
C LEU A 213 -10.60 -3.51 -2.93
N GLN A 214 -10.85 -3.92 -1.68
CA GLN A 214 -11.67 -5.09 -1.38
C GLN A 214 -13.12 -4.90 -1.85
N ARG A 215 -13.70 -3.72 -1.61
CA ARG A 215 -15.12 -3.44 -1.92
C ARG A 215 -15.34 -3.12 -3.41
N SER A 216 -14.47 -2.33 -4.01
CA SER A 216 -14.64 -1.80 -5.38
C SER A 216 -14.07 -2.71 -6.47
N VAL A 217 -13.10 -3.59 -6.16
CA VAL A 217 -12.44 -4.40 -7.19
C VAL A 217 -12.52 -5.89 -6.88
N LEU A 218 -12.03 -6.31 -5.72
CA LEU A 218 -11.85 -7.75 -5.43
C LEU A 218 -13.18 -8.48 -5.25
N LYS A 219 -14.16 -7.86 -4.59
CA LYS A 219 -15.50 -8.45 -4.41
C LYS A 219 -16.27 -8.57 -5.74
N PRO A 220 -16.44 -7.51 -6.56
CA PRO A 220 -17.10 -7.63 -7.86
C PRO A 220 -16.49 -8.67 -8.80
N ILE A 221 -15.15 -8.74 -8.86
CA ILE A 221 -14.44 -9.77 -9.66
C ILE A 221 -14.75 -11.18 -9.13
N GLY A 222 -14.83 -11.35 -7.80
CA GLY A 222 -15.21 -12.61 -7.18
C GLY A 222 -16.65 -13.03 -7.50
N ASP A 223 -17.58 -12.08 -7.52
CA ASP A 223 -18.99 -12.30 -7.85
C ASP A 223 -19.12 -12.69 -9.34
N LEU A 224 -18.46 -11.97 -10.26
CA LEU A 224 -18.40 -12.31 -11.68
C LEU A 224 -17.80 -13.70 -11.94
N ARG A 225 -16.71 -14.05 -11.24
CA ARG A 225 -16.10 -15.37 -11.35
C ARG A 225 -17.08 -16.47 -10.95
N SER A 226 -17.78 -16.27 -9.83
CA SER A 226 -18.71 -17.26 -9.30
C SER A 226 -19.89 -17.49 -10.26
N ALA A 227 -20.41 -16.40 -10.82
CA ALA A 227 -21.49 -16.49 -11.79
C ALA A 227 -21.05 -17.04 -13.15
N SER A 228 -19.83 -16.72 -13.61
CA SER A 228 -19.27 -17.35 -14.82
C SER A 228 -19.17 -18.87 -14.68
N ILE A 229 -18.82 -19.37 -13.49
CA ILE A 229 -18.80 -20.81 -13.19
C ILE A 229 -20.23 -21.39 -13.16
N ALA A 230 -21.21 -20.63 -12.66
CA ALA A 230 -22.61 -21.04 -12.65
C ALA A 230 -23.18 -21.15 -14.08
N LEU A 231 -22.91 -20.15 -14.92
CA LEU A 231 -23.30 -20.11 -16.33
C LEU A 231 -22.70 -21.30 -17.10
N ALA A 232 -21.42 -21.61 -16.90
CA ALA A 232 -20.76 -22.76 -17.51
C ALA A 232 -21.38 -24.12 -17.11
N ARG A 233 -22.12 -24.17 -16.00
CA ARG A 233 -22.87 -25.35 -15.54
C ARG A 233 -24.34 -25.34 -15.96
N GLY A 234 -24.73 -24.43 -16.86
CA GLY A 234 -26.10 -24.30 -17.37
C GLY A 234 -27.08 -23.66 -16.38
N ARG A 235 -26.58 -22.90 -15.38
CA ARG A 235 -27.42 -22.13 -14.46
C ARG A 235 -27.39 -20.66 -14.84
N PHE A 236 -28.51 -20.14 -15.32
CA PHE A 236 -28.64 -18.76 -15.83
C PHE A 236 -29.19 -17.78 -14.79
N ASP A 237 -29.76 -18.29 -13.69
CA ASP A 237 -30.37 -17.53 -12.59
C ASP A 237 -29.32 -16.92 -11.64
N SER A 238 -28.36 -16.18 -12.17
CA SER A 238 -27.38 -15.45 -11.37
C SER A 238 -27.67 -13.96 -11.39
N ASP A 239 -28.28 -13.44 -10.32
CA ASP A 239 -28.47 -12.00 -10.11
C ASP A 239 -27.16 -11.32 -9.69
N ILE A 240 -26.29 -11.06 -10.67
CA ILE A 240 -25.03 -10.34 -10.43
C ILE A 240 -25.30 -8.84 -10.47
N LYS A 241 -25.54 -8.23 -9.31
CA LYS A 241 -25.67 -6.78 -9.20
C LYS A 241 -24.32 -6.16 -8.79
N ILE A 242 -23.59 -5.68 -9.79
CA ILE A 242 -22.39 -4.86 -9.56
C ILE A 242 -22.82 -3.41 -9.48
N GLU A 243 -22.73 -2.83 -8.29
CA GLU A 243 -23.02 -1.41 -8.07
C GLU A 243 -21.80 -0.57 -8.50
N GLY A 244 -22.01 0.41 -9.37
CA GLY A 244 -20.94 1.28 -9.85
C GLY A 244 -21.30 1.95 -11.18
N HIS A 245 -20.41 2.82 -11.63
CA HIS A 245 -20.45 3.45 -12.96
C HIS A 245 -19.10 3.30 -13.67
N ASP A 246 -18.32 2.28 -13.30
CA ASP A 246 -16.99 1.98 -13.83
C ASP A 246 -17.04 0.82 -14.84
N GLU A 247 -15.88 0.45 -15.38
CA GLU A 247 -15.73 -0.61 -16.36
C GLU A 247 -16.16 -1.99 -15.82
N LEU A 248 -16.09 -2.20 -14.49
CA LEU A 248 -16.57 -3.43 -13.86
C LEU A 248 -18.10 -3.48 -13.81
N ALA A 249 -18.76 -2.34 -13.54
CA ALA A 249 -20.21 -2.24 -13.62
C ALA A 249 -20.72 -2.45 -15.06
N GLU A 250 -20.06 -1.86 -16.06
CA GLU A 250 -20.36 -2.07 -17.48
C GLU A 250 -20.19 -3.54 -17.90
N LEU A 251 -19.09 -4.18 -17.48
CA LEU A 251 -18.85 -5.60 -17.72
C LEU A 251 -19.92 -6.48 -17.05
N GLY A 252 -20.32 -6.14 -15.82
CA GLY A 252 -21.42 -6.81 -15.13
C GLY A 252 -22.75 -6.73 -15.88
N ALA A 253 -23.07 -5.55 -16.43
CA ALA A 253 -24.28 -5.34 -17.23
C ALA A 253 -24.23 -6.13 -18.56
N THR A 254 -23.08 -6.14 -19.23
CA THR A 254 -22.89 -6.90 -20.48
C THR A 254 -22.95 -8.41 -20.23
N PHE A 255 -22.37 -8.89 -19.15
CA PHE A 255 -22.48 -10.30 -18.75
C PHE A 255 -23.93 -10.69 -18.47
N ARG A 256 -24.67 -9.87 -17.73
CA ARG A 256 -26.10 -10.09 -17.45
C ARG A 256 -26.91 -10.22 -18.74
N MET A 257 -26.74 -9.28 -19.67
CA MET A 257 -27.41 -9.30 -20.97
C MET A 257 -27.07 -10.56 -21.77
N ALA A 258 -25.81 -11.01 -21.74
CA ALA A 258 -25.41 -12.25 -22.39
C ALA A 258 -26.05 -13.49 -21.74
N SER A 259 -26.12 -13.55 -20.41
CA SER A 259 -26.77 -14.63 -19.67
C SER A 259 -28.27 -14.71 -19.97
N GLU A 260 -28.99 -13.58 -19.91
CA GLU A 260 -30.41 -13.49 -20.22
C GLU A 260 -30.71 -13.91 -21.67
N LYS A 261 -29.88 -13.48 -22.62
CA LYS A 261 -30.04 -13.87 -24.03
C LYS A 261 -29.80 -15.36 -24.23
N LEU A 262 -28.84 -15.95 -23.53
CA LEU A 262 -28.54 -17.37 -23.63
C LEU A 262 -29.67 -18.23 -23.01
N GLU A 263 -30.20 -17.80 -21.88
CA GLU A 263 -31.39 -18.41 -21.25
C GLU A 263 -32.61 -18.35 -22.17
N ALA A 264 -32.90 -17.18 -22.74
CA ALA A 264 -34.01 -17.01 -23.68
C ALA A 264 -33.86 -17.92 -24.92
N HIS A 265 -32.65 -18.03 -25.47
CA HIS A 265 -32.39 -18.96 -26.58
C HIS A 265 -32.59 -20.42 -26.19
N GLN A 266 -32.19 -20.83 -24.98
CA GLN A 266 -32.39 -22.19 -24.52
C GLN A 266 -33.88 -22.53 -24.32
N THR A 267 -34.65 -21.61 -23.72
CA THR A 267 -36.10 -21.74 -23.59
C THR A 267 -36.79 -21.82 -24.95
N GLN A 268 -36.40 -20.96 -25.89
CA GLN A 268 -36.94 -20.97 -27.25
C GLN A 268 -36.65 -22.28 -28.00
N LEU A 269 -35.45 -22.86 -27.83
CA LEU A 269 -35.12 -24.16 -28.40
C LEU A 269 -35.99 -25.27 -27.80
N ALA A 270 -36.17 -25.29 -26.47
CA ALA A 270 -37.02 -26.26 -25.80
C ALA A 270 -38.49 -26.15 -26.23
N GLU A 271 -39.04 -24.94 -26.33
CA GLU A 271 -40.39 -24.70 -26.83
C GLU A 271 -40.55 -25.16 -28.28
N ARG A 272 -39.55 -24.89 -29.14
CA ARG A 272 -39.57 -25.31 -30.54
C ARG A 272 -39.50 -26.84 -30.66
N GLU A 273 -38.68 -27.50 -29.86
CA GLU A 273 -38.64 -28.97 -29.79
C GLU A 273 -39.98 -29.55 -29.36
N HIS A 274 -40.59 -28.98 -28.31
CA HIS A 274 -41.91 -29.39 -27.83
C HIS A 274 -42.99 -29.19 -28.89
N PHE A 275 -43.03 -28.03 -29.55
CA PHE A 275 -43.98 -27.73 -30.61
C PHE A 275 -43.86 -28.70 -31.80
N LEU A 276 -42.64 -28.95 -32.28
CA LEU A 276 -42.41 -29.92 -33.36
C LEU A 276 -42.86 -31.33 -32.95
N GLN A 277 -42.64 -31.72 -31.69
CA GLN A 277 -43.10 -33.00 -31.18
C GLN A 277 -44.63 -33.07 -31.14
N SER A 278 -45.31 -32.03 -30.65
CA SER A 278 -46.78 -31.96 -30.64
C SER A 278 -47.39 -32.01 -32.05
N LEU A 279 -46.76 -31.37 -33.03
CA LEU A 279 -47.23 -31.44 -34.43
C LEU A 279 -47.14 -32.85 -35.01
N ILE A 280 -46.04 -33.56 -34.74
CA ILE A 280 -45.85 -34.94 -35.18
C ILE A 280 -46.86 -35.88 -34.50
N ASP A 281 -47.15 -35.65 -33.22
CA ASP A 281 -48.11 -36.43 -32.43
C ASP A 281 -49.57 -36.18 -32.86
N ALA A 282 -49.89 -35.02 -33.43
CA ALA A 282 -51.22 -34.73 -33.97
C ALA A 282 -51.54 -35.42 -35.32
N VAL A 283 -50.55 -35.99 -36.01
CA VAL A 283 -50.78 -36.67 -37.29
C VAL A 283 -51.43 -38.04 -37.03
N PRO A 284 -52.59 -38.36 -37.66
CA PRO A 284 -53.30 -39.63 -37.42
C PRO A 284 -52.58 -40.86 -38.01
N ASP A 285 -51.69 -40.63 -38.98
CA ASP A 285 -50.84 -41.68 -39.55
C ASP A 285 -49.63 -41.93 -38.65
N GLY A 286 -49.24 -43.19 -38.53
CA GLY A 286 -48.07 -43.60 -37.76
C GLY A 286 -46.78 -43.09 -38.39
N ILE A 287 -46.09 -42.17 -37.71
CA ILE A 287 -44.79 -41.62 -38.11
C ILE A 287 -43.70 -42.25 -37.24
N ARG A 288 -42.64 -42.72 -37.89
CA ARG A 288 -41.40 -43.13 -37.23
C ARG A 288 -40.18 -42.74 -38.04
N VAL A 289 -39.07 -42.47 -37.35
CA VAL A 289 -37.75 -42.23 -37.95
C VAL A 289 -36.87 -43.41 -37.58
N ILE A 290 -36.24 -44.03 -38.57
CA ILE A 290 -35.38 -45.20 -38.38
C ILE A 290 -33.95 -44.84 -38.80
N GLY A 291 -32.98 -45.15 -37.94
CA GLY A 291 -31.57 -45.00 -38.22
C GLY A 291 -31.04 -46.09 -39.19
N PRO A 292 -29.84 -45.90 -39.75
CA PRO A 292 -29.22 -46.87 -40.66
C PRO A 292 -28.92 -48.23 -39.99
N ASP A 293 -28.89 -48.26 -38.66
CA ASP A 293 -28.66 -49.45 -37.82
C ASP A 293 -29.97 -50.13 -37.37
N TYR A 294 -31.09 -49.83 -38.04
CA TYR A 294 -32.43 -50.33 -37.72
C TYR A 294 -33.01 -49.84 -36.39
N ARG A 295 -32.33 -48.95 -35.64
CA ARG A 295 -32.89 -48.37 -34.42
C ARG A 295 -33.98 -47.36 -34.72
N VAL A 296 -35.05 -47.38 -33.94
CA VAL A 296 -36.09 -46.35 -34.04
C VAL A 296 -35.63 -45.12 -33.25
N LEU A 297 -35.48 -43.99 -33.95
CA LEU A 297 -34.94 -42.74 -33.37
C LEU A 297 -36.05 -41.82 -32.85
N LYS A 298 -37.22 -41.80 -33.51
CA LYS A 298 -38.40 -41.03 -33.11
C LYS A 298 -39.67 -41.75 -33.53
N VAL A 299 -40.74 -41.58 -32.75
CA VAL A 299 -42.10 -42.08 -33.06
C VAL A 299 -43.16 -41.11 -32.58
N ASN A 300 -44.28 -41.09 -33.29
CA ASN A 300 -45.48 -40.35 -32.86
C ASN A 300 -46.46 -41.23 -32.08
N GLU A 301 -47.41 -40.60 -31.39
CA GLU A 301 -48.45 -41.30 -30.62
C GLU A 301 -49.28 -42.26 -31.48
N ALA A 302 -49.64 -41.86 -32.70
CA ALA A 302 -50.41 -42.70 -33.61
C ALA A 302 -49.69 -44.02 -33.94
N PHE A 303 -48.37 -43.99 -34.16
CA PHE A 303 -47.60 -45.21 -34.40
C PHE A 303 -47.58 -46.12 -33.18
N CYS A 304 -47.38 -45.57 -31.98
CA CYS A 304 -47.43 -46.32 -30.72
C CYS A 304 -48.79 -47.02 -30.53
N ALA A 305 -49.89 -46.30 -30.81
CA ALA A 305 -51.24 -46.83 -30.75
C ALA A 305 -51.46 -47.97 -31.78
N GLN A 306 -50.91 -47.84 -32.99
CA GLN A 306 -50.99 -48.89 -34.03
C GLN A 306 -50.29 -50.19 -33.64
N VAL A 307 -49.13 -50.10 -32.98
CA VAL A 307 -48.36 -51.29 -32.57
C VAL A 307 -48.69 -51.80 -31.17
N GLY A 308 -49.47 -51.02 -30.39
CA GLY A 308 -49.85 -51.38 -29.02
C GLY A 308 -48.68 -51.36 -28.02
N LEU A 309 -47.63 -50.60 -28.31
CA LEU A 309 -46.43 -50.49 -27.47
C LEU A 309 -46.27 -49.06 -26.97
N THR A 310 -45.66 -48.90 -25.80
CA THR A 310 -45.30 -47.58 -25.29
C THR A 310 -44.14 -46.98 -26.09
N ARG A 311 -44.00 -45.64 -26.06
CA ARG A 311 -42.91 -44.94 -26.76
C ARG A 311 -41.53 -45.50 -26.37
N ASP A 312 -41.31 -45.76 -25.08
CA ASP A 312 -40.03 -46.28 -24.58
C ASP A 312 -39.74 -47.71 -25.06
N GLU A 313 -40.76 -48.56 -25.15
CA GLU A 313 -40.61 -49.91 -25.70
C GLU A 313 -40.28 -49.90 -27.19
N VAL A 314 -40.85 -48.95 -27.94
CA VAL A 314 -40.55 -48.82 -29.37
C VAL A 314 -39.14 -48.27 -29.59
N LEU A 315 -38.72 -47.26 -28.84
CA LEU A 315 -37.39 -46.65 -28.97
C LEU A 315 -36.25 -47.55 -28.48
N SER A 316 -36.54 -48.48 -27.55
CA SER A 316 -35.56 -49.45 -27.05
C SER A 316 -35.38 -50.69 -27.95
N ARG A 317 -36.17 -50.82 -29.02
CA ARG A 317 -36.17 -51.98 -29.92
C ARG A 317 -35.82 -51.58 -31.37
N PRO A 318 -35.18 -52.47 -32.15
CA PRO A 318 -35.05 -52.26 -33.59
C PRO A 318 -36.41 -52.26 -34.30
N CYS A 319 -36.49 -51.61 -35.46
CA CYS A 319 -37.74 -51.40 -36.19
C CYS A 319 -38.46 -52.71 -36.53
N TYR A 320 -37.74 -53.78 -36.84
CA TYR A 320 -38.32 -55.08 -37.16
C TYR A 320 -38.90 -55.79 -35.93
N ALA A 321 -38.37 -55.52 -34.73
CA ALA A 321 -38.89 -56.05 -33.49
C ALA A 321 -40.14 -55.27 -33.03
N SER A 322 -40.12 -53.95 -33.14
CA SER A 322 -41.27 -53.12 -32.79
C SER A 322 -42.43 -53.21 -33.78
N SER A 323 -42.16 -53.31 -35.09
CA SER A 323 -43.19 -53.29 -36.14
C SER A 323 -43.67 -54.67 -36.59
N HIS A 324 -42.81 -55.69 -36.51
CA HIS A 324 -43.11 -57.03 -37.03
C HIS A 324 -42.94 -58.13 -35.99
N GLN A 325 -42.58 -57.80 -34.74
CA GLN A 325 -42.32 -58.77 -33.66
C GLN A 325 -41.28 -59.84 -34.05
N ARG A 326 -40.27 -59.44 -34.84
CA ARG A 326 -39.17 -60.30 -35.29
C ARG A 326 -37.91 -60.08 -34.48
N ASN A 327 -37.04 -61.09 -34.45
CA ASN A 327 -35.71 -60.99 -33.82
C ASN A 327 -34.58 -60.67 -34.81
N GLU A 328 -34.87 -60.64 -36.10
CA GLU A 328 -33.93 -60.39 -37.19
C GLU A 328 -34.51 -59.39 -38.20
N PRO A 329 -33.66 -58.67 -38.98
CA PRO A 329 -34.10 -57.74 -40.01
C PRO A 329 -35.07 -58.36 -41.02
N CYS A 330 -35.89 -57.49 -41.63
CA CYS A 330 -36.84 -57.92 -42.65
C CYS A 330 -36.09 -58.56 -43.83
N ALA A 331 -36.33 -59.85 -44.08
CA ALA A 331 -35.70 -60.60 -45.17
C ALA A 331 -36.10 -60.00 -46.54
N PRO A 332 -35.16 -59.79 -47.48
CA PRO A 332 -35.43 -59.15 -48.78
C PRO A 332 -36.50 -59.84 -49.63
N THR A 333 -36.78 -61.12 -49.37
CA THR A 333 -37.62 -61.98 -50.22
C THR A 333 -39.08 -62.08 -49.79
N LEU A 334 -39.43 -61.72 -48.55
CA LEU A 334 -40.80 -61.89 -48.01
C LEU A 334 -41.56 -60.56 -47.87
N VAL A 335 -40.85 -59.45 -47.65
CA VAL A 335 -41.40 -58.08 -47.61
C VAL A 335 -40.27 -57.15 -48.03
N THR A 336 -40.45 -56.35 -49.10
CA THR A 336 -39.45 -55.32 -49.47
C THR A 336 -39.30 -54.33 -48.32
N CYS A 337 -38.17 -54.41 -47.61
CA CYS A 337 -37.85 -53.52 -46.50
C CYS A 337 -37.44 -52.16 -47.05
N PRO A 338 -38.20 -51.08 -46.80
CA PRO A 338 -37.88 -49.77 -47.36
C PRO A 338 -36.50 -49.26 -46.92
N LEU A 339 -36.10 -49.56 -45.68
CA LEU A 339 -34.80 -49.16 -45.15
C LEU A 339 -33.66 -49.85 -45.90
N HIS A 340 -33.78 -51.14 -46.20
CA HIS A 340 -32.74 -51.87 -46.94
C HIS A 340 -32.58 -51.33 -48.37
N GLU A 341 -33.69 -51.05 -49.06
CA GLU A 341 -33.68 -50.47 -50.42
C GLU A 341 -33.11 -49.05 -50.47
N ILE A 342 -33.39 -48.23 -49.45
CA ILE A 342 -32.81 -46.89 -49.31
C ILE A 342 -31.29 -46.98 -49.07
N MET A 343 -30.86 -47.90 -48.19
CA MET A 343 -29.44 -48.13 -47.92
C MET A 343 -28.67 -48.68 -49.13
N ASN A 344 -29.35 -49.37 -50.06
CA ASN A 344 -28.77 -49.90 -51.31
C ASN A 344 -28.78 -48.90 -52.48
N GLY A 345 -29.09 -47.62 -52.25
CA GLY A 345 -28.91 -46.54 -53.23
C GLY A 345 -30.18 -45.82 -53.69
N SER A 346 -31.35 -46.13 -53.13
CA SER A 346 -32.58 -45.40 -53.43
C SER A 346 -32.65 -44.05 -52.71
N ARG A 347 -32.92 -42.95 -53.44
CA ARG A 347 -32.97 -41.59 -52.88
C ARG A 347 -34.25 -41.29 -52.10
N ALA A 348 -35.36 -41.91 -52.49
CA ALA A 348 -36.66 -41.91 -51.82
C ALA A 348 -37.46 -43.12 -52.31
N LEU A 349 -38.24 -43.75 -51.44
CA LEU A 349 -39.02 -44.95 -51.76
C LEU A 349 -40.39 -44.88 -51.07
N THR A 350 -41.45 -45.17 -51.80
CA THR A 350 -42.82 -45.31 -51.25
C THR A 350 -43.23 -46.77 -51.36
N CYS A 351 -43.54 -47.40 -50.23
CA CYS A 351 -44.01 -48.79 -50.18
C CYS A 351 -45.37 -48.85 -49.48
N LYS A 352 -46.24 -49.73 -49.97
CA LYS A 352 -47.51 -50.07 -49.31
C LYS A 352 -47.39 -51.46 -48.72
N HIS A 353 -47.47 -51.57 -47.40
CA HIS A 353 -47.52 -52.84 -46.68
C HIS A 353 -48.91 -53.03 -46.09
N THR A 354 -49.45 -54.24 -46.20
CA THR A 354 -50.74 -54.60 -45.59
C THR A 354 -50.46 -55.52 -44.42
N HIS A 355 -50.61 -55.00 -43.20
CA HIS A 355 -50.50 -55.78 -41.98
C HIS A 355 -51.84 -56.48 -41.73
N LYS A 356 -51.86 -57.82 -41.83
CA LYS A 356 -53.01 -58.61 -41.41
C LYS A 356 -52.88 -58.86 -39.91
N HIS A 357 -53.64 -58.12 -39.11
CA HIS A 357 -53.82 -58.44 -37.69
C HIS A 357 -54.82 -59.60 -37.60
N SER A 358 -54.38 -60.73 -37.08
CA SER A 358 -55.19 -61.93 -36.81
C SER A 358 -55.90 -61.85 -35.48
#